data_AF-A0A7W0U810-F1
#
_entry.id   AF-A0A7W0U810-F1
#
_cell.length_a   1.000
_cell.length_b   1.000
_cell.length_c   1.000
_cell.angle_alpha   90.00
_cell.angle_beta   90.00
_cell.angle_gamma   90.00
#
_symmetry.space_group_name_H-M   'P 1'
#
loop_
_entity.id
_entity.type
_entity.pdbx_description
1 polymer ?
#
loop_
_entity_poly.entity_id
_entity_poly.type
_entity_poly.pdbx_seq_one_letter_code
_entity_poly.pdbx_strand_id
1 'polypeptide(L)'
;MRAFVALAVSLFVISAFASAAAAYPVVGAAGDIACNPRSSYFNRGYGTSTRCHMRQTARVVSRMSPDRVLPLGDLQYERGDYSSFLKSYHRSWGASGR
;
A
#
# COMPACT_ATOMS: atom_id res chain seq x y z
N MET A 1 64.10 -28.13 -24.79
CA MET A 1 63.00 -27.21 -25.12
C MET A 1 61.95 -27.34 -24.03
N ARG A 2 61.79 -26.30 -23.21
CA ARG A 2 60.87 -26.29 -22.05
C ARG A 2 59.48 -25.84 -22.52
N ALA A 3 58.44 -26.58 -22.18
CA ALA A 3 57.07 -26.08 -22.21
C ALA A 3 56.42 -26.39 -20.86
N PHE A 4 56.32 -25.35 -20.03
CA PHE A 4 55.30 -25.23 -18.98
C PHE A 4 53.97 -24.83 -19.62
N VAL A 5 52.86 -24.98 -18.87
CA VAL A 5 51.53 -24.31 -18.95
C VAL A 5 50.42 -25.36 -18.88
N ALA A 6 49.41 -25.32 -18.00
CA ALA A 6 49.14 -24.58 -16.78
C ALA A 6 48.05 -25.38 -16.02
N LEU A 7 48.15 -25.49 -14.70
CA LEU A 7 47.07 -26.02 -13.87
C LEU A 7 45.87 -25.09 -13.99
N ALA A 8 44.75 -25.59 -14.51
CA ALA A 8 43.46 -24.89 -14.43
C ALA A 8 43.01 -24.89 -12.96
N VAL A 9 43.23 -23.77 -12.26
CA VAL A 9 42.67 -23.54 -10.94
C VAL A 9 41.16 -23.42 -11.11
N SER A 10 40.42 -24.47 -10.74
CA SER A 10 38.96 -24.42 -10.68
C SER A 10 38.55 -23.35 -9.66
N LEU A 11 37.94 -22.27 -10.14
CA LEU A 11 37.22 -21.33 -9.28
C LEU A 11 36.05 -22.08 -8.65
N PHE A 12 36.25 -22.55 -7.42
CA PHE A 12 35.17 -22.97 -6.54
C PHE A 12 34.27 -21.75 -6.33
N VAL A 13 33.12 -21.75 -6.99
CA VAL A 13 32.06 -20.76 -6.77
C VAL A 13 31.60 -20.93 -5.33
N ILE A 14 32.05 -20.06 -4.43
CA ILE A 14 31.49 -19.95 -3.09
C ILE A 14 30.09 -19.34 -3.27
N SER A 15 29.10 -20.22 -3.44
CA SER A 15 27.70 -19.83 -3.44
C SER A 15 27.33 -19.46 -2.00
N ALA A 16 27.49 -18.18 -1.66
CA ALA A 16 26.99 -17.64 -0.41
C ALA A 16 25.46 -17.71 -0.45
N PHE A 17 24.88 -18.66 0.28
CA PHE A 17 23.46 -18.65 0.58
C PHE A 17 23.18 -17.49 1.53
N ALA A 18 23.00 -16.30 0.98
CA ALA A 18 22.37 -15.21 1.71
C ALA A 18 20.94 -15.67 2.04
N SER A 19 20.68 -16.02 3.30
CA SER A 19 19.30 -16.12 3.76
C SER A 19 18.68 -14.74 3.65
N ALA A 20 17.79 -14.56 2.67
CA ALA A 20 16.88 -13.44 2.69
C ALA A 20 16.10 -13.55 4.01
N ALA A 21 16.29 -12.60 4.92
CA ALA A 21 15.40 -12.48 6.07
C ALA A 21 13.97 -12.42 5.54
N ALA A 22 13.10 -13.33 5.98
CA ALA A 22 11.71 -13.32 5.57
C ALA A 22 11.13 -11.95 5.96
N ALA A 23 10.77 -11.14 4.97
CA ALA A 23 10.07 -9.90 5.23
C ALA A 23 8.69 -10.25 5.80
N TYR A 24 8.42 -9.80 7.03
CA TYR A 24 7.08 -9.94 7.59
C TYR A 24 6.10 -9.05 6.82
N PRO A 25 4.85 -9.50 6.59
CA PRO A 25 3.84 -8.66 5.98
C PRO A 25 3.62 -7.38 6.79
N VAL A 26 3.64 -6.24 6.13
CA VAL A 26 3.31 -4.95 6.70
C VAL A 26 1.84 -4.64 6.41
N VAL A 27 1.07 -4.38 7.47
CA VAL A 27 -0.34 -3.99 7.36
C VAL A 27 -0.48 -2.50 7.65
N GLY A 28 -0.96 -1.75 6.67
CA GLY A 28 -1.39 -0.37 6.89
C GLY A 28 -2.80 -0.36 7.47
N ALA A 29 -3.04 0.35 8.57
CA ALA A 29 -4.36 0.42 9.19
C ALA A 29 -4.87 1.86 9.25
N ALA A 30 -6.16 2.06 8.94
CA ALA A 30 -6.79 3.37 8.99
C ALA A 30 -8.29 3.26 9.29
N GLY A 31 -8.79 4.14 10.15
CA GLY A 31 -10.21 4.37 10.43
C GLY A 31 -10.61 5.81 10.07
N ASP A 32 -11.90 6.09 10.10
CA ASP A 32 -12.44 7.43 9.80
C ASP A 32 -12.13 7.91 8.38
N ILE A 33 -12.40 7.04 7.41
CA ILE A 33 -11.72 7.09 6.12
C ILE A 33 -12.59 7.40 4.90
N ALA A 34 -13.91 7.58 5.06
CA ALA A 34 -14.79 7.81 3.92
C ALA A 34 -15.89 8.84 4.19
N CYS A 35 -15.57 10.13 3.97
CA CYS A 35 -16.57 11.20 4.12
C CYS A 35 -17.82 11.00 3.28
N ASN A 36 -18.95 11.42 3.85
CA ASN A 36 -20.23 11.44 3.18
C ASN A 36 -20.15 12.25 1.86
N PRO A 37 -20.44 11.66 0.69
CA PRO A 37 -20.35 12.35 -0.59
C PRO A 37 -21.37 13.47 -0.78
N ARG A 38 -22.38 13.58 0.09
CA ARG A 38 -23.35 14.69 0.13
C ARG A 38 -22.87 15.86 0.99
N SER A 39 -21.80 15.69 1.77
CA SER A 39 -21.21 16.77 2.55
C SER A 39 -20.53 17.78 1.64
N SER A 40 -20.69 19.08 1.93
CA SER A 40 -19.94 20.14 1.24
C SER A 40 -18.42 19.96 1.43
N TYR A 41 -18.00 19.35 2.54
CA TYR A 41 -16.59 19.06 2.81
C TYR A 41 -16.02 17.93 1.95
N PHE A 42 -16.86 17.06 1.38
CA PHE A 42 -16.39 15.99 0.51
C PHE A 42 -15.65 16.56 -0.70
N ASN A 43 -16.15 17.67 -1.25
CA ASN A 43 -15.55 18.37 -2.39
C ASN A 43 -15.12 17.41 -3.50
N ARG A 44 -16.06 16.59 -3.99
CA ARG A 44 -15.83 15.55 -5.03
C ARG A 44 -14.74 14.51 -4.69
N GLY A 45 -14.39 14.37 -3.41
CA GLY A 45 -13.34 13.49 -2.88
C GLY A 45 -12.00 14.18 -2.62
N TYR A 46 -11.90 15.50 -2.85
CA TYR A 46 -10.67 16.27 -2.59
C TYR A 46 -10.56 16.74 -1.13
N GLY A 47 -11.66 16.74 -0.38
CA GLY A 47 -11.69 17.35 0.95
C GLY A 47 -11.57 18.87 0.90
N THR A 48 -11.46 19.48 2.07
CA THR A 48 -11.12 20.90 2.26
C THR A 48 -9.74 21.04 2.88
N SER A 49 -9.33 22.25 3.26
CA SER A 49 -8.10 22.44 4.05
C SER A 49 -8.15 21.78 5.43
N THR A 50 -9.35 21.55 5.99
CA THR A 50 -9.52 21.11 7.39
C THR A 50 -10.38 19.86 7.57
N ARG A 51 -11.05 19.36 6.52
CA ARG A 51 -12.00 18.23 6.63
C ARG A 51 -11.90 17.27 5.45
N CYS A 52 -12.35 16.03 5.68
CA CYS A 52 -12.54 15.00 4.65
C CYS A 52 -11.28 14.66 3.86
N HIS A 53 -10.16 14.49 4.55
CA HIS A 53 -8.85 14.17 3.95
C HIS A 53 -8.70 12.70 3.54
N MET A 54 -9.79 12.00 3.19
CA MET A 54 -9.77 10.57 2.86
C MET A 54 -8.74 10.22 1.78
N ARG A 55 -8.63 11.06 0.74
CA ARG A 55 -7.75 10.83 -0.41
C ARG A 55 -6.29 11.05 -0.03
N GLN A 56 -6.03 12.04 0.82
CA GLN A 56 -4.72 12.38 1.36
C GLN A 56 -4.24 11.25 2.28
N THR A 57 -5.09 10.79 3.20
CA THR A 57 -4.81 9.67 4.09
C THR A 57 -4.56 8.38 3.30
N ALA A 58 -5.41 8.04 2.33
CA ALA A 58 -5.20 6.88 1.45
C ALA A 58 -3.85 6.96 0.71
N ARG A 59 -3.45 8.15 0.26
CA ARG A 59 -2.15 8.36 -0.39
C ARG A 59 -0.97 8.20 0.58
N VAL A 60 -1.10 8.64 1.82
CA VAL A 60 -0.06 8.43 2.85
C VAL A 60 0.14 6.94 3.09
N VAL A 61 -0.94 6.20 3.31
CA VAL A 61 -0.88 4.74 3.52
C VAL A 61 -0.31 4.02 2.29
N SER A 62 -0.78 4.39 1.08
CA SER A 62 -0.26 3.80 -0.16
C SER A 62 1.25 4.02 -0.35
N ARG A 63 1.78 5.19 0.04
CA ARG A 63 3.23 5.49 -0.06
C ARG A 63 4.09 4.65 0.89
N MET A 64 3.51 4.10 1.95
CA MET A 64 4.21 3.15 2.82
C MET A 64 4.42 1.79 2.15
N SER A 65 3.80 1.55 0.98
CA SER A 65 3.82 0.27 0.26
C SER A 65 3.49 -0.94 1.15
N PRO A 66 2.38 -0.91 1.93
CA PRO A 66 2.01 -2.05 2.76
C PRO A 66 1.56 -3.23 1.90
N ASP A 67 1.74 -4.45 2.39
CA ASP A 67 1.23 -5.65 1.75
C ASP A 67 -0.29 -5.65 1.70
N ARG A 68 -0.93 -5.20 2.78
CA ARG A 68 -2.40 -5.11 2.90
C ARG A 68 -2.81 -3.87 3.65
N VAL A 69 -4.03 -3.39 3.37
CA VAL A 69 -4.67 -2.34 4.16
C VAL A 69 -5.79 -2.96 4.99
N LEU A 70 -5.75 -2.74 6.31
CA LEU A 70 -6.81 -3.11 7.25
C LEU A 70 -7.68 -1.87 7.55
N PRO A 71 -8.89 -1.78 6.95
CA PRO A 71 -9.85 -0.75 7.35
C PRO A 71 -10.33 -0.98 8.80
N LEU A 72 -10.25 0.05 9.65
CA LEU A 72 -10.59 -0.05 11.08
C LEU A 72 -12.05 0.33 11.40
N GLY A 73 -12.79 0.85 10.43
CA GLY A 73 -14.16 1.33 10.61
C GLY A 73 -14.40 2.59 9.79
N ASP A 74 -15.64 3.07 9.80
CA ASP A 74 -16.00 4.33 9.17
C ASP A 74 -15.64 4.41 7.69
N LEU A 75 -15.93 3.28 7.05
CA LEU A 75 -15.82 3.07 5.60
C LEU A 75 -16.95 3.79 4.86
N GLN A 76 -17.87 4.39 5.60
CA GLN A 76 -18.90 5.25 5.07
C GLN A 76 -19.51 6.08 6.19
N TYR A 77 -19.58 7.39 5.96
CA TYR A 77 -20.42 8.29 6.77
C TYR A 77 -21.75 8.60 6.08
N GLU A 78 -22.91 8.61 6.75
CA GLU A 78 -23.23 8.14 8.13
C GLU A 78 -24.26 7.00 8.12
N ARG A 79 -24.84 6.70 6.95
CA ARG A 79 -26.12 5.97 6.86
C ARG A 79 -26.04 4.56 6.25
N GLY A 80 -24.84 4.08 5.91
CA GLY A 80 -24.68 2.75 5.32
C GLY A 80 -25.28 2.58 3.91
N ASP A 81 -25.59 3.66 3.17
CA ASP A 81 -26.18 3.57 1.83
C ASP A 81 -25.16 3.13 0.75
N TYR A 82 -25.45 2.05 0.03
CA TYR A 82 -24.52 1.47 -0.94
C TYR A 82 -23.97 2.47 -1.99
N SER A 83 -24.82 3.37 -2.51
CA SER A 83 -24.39 4.39 -3.48
C SER A 83 -23.30 5.29 -2.91
N SER A 84 -23.40 5.72 -1.66
CA SER A 84 -22.39 6.60 -1.06
C SER A 84 -21.10 5.85 -0.73
N PHE A 85 -21.17 4.56 -0.37
CA PHE A 85 -19.99 3.71 -0.24
C PHE A 85 -19.18 3.67 -1.56
N LEU A 86 -19.86 3.43 -2.69
CA LEU A 86 -19.23 3.43 -4.01
C LEU A 86 -18.66 4.80 -4.42
N LYS A 87 -19.32 5.89 -4.01
CA LYS A 87 -18.89 7.26 -4.36
C LYS A 87 -17.77 7.79 -3.46
N SER A 88 -17.60 7.25 -2.26
CA SER A 88 -16.61 7.69 -1.28
C SER A 88 -15.50 6.66 -1.12
N TYR A 89 -15.73 5.61 -0.32
CA TYR A 89 -14.72 4.58 0.00
C TYR A 89 -14.09 3.93 -1.22
N HIS A 90 -14.90 3.50 -2.18
CA HIS A 90 -14.37 2.82 -3.37
C HIS A 90 -13.43 3.71 -4.20
N ARG A 91 -13.68 5.04 -4.24
CA ARG A 91 -12.84 5.98 -5.01
C ARG A 91 -11.51 6.32 -4.34
N SER A 92 -11.40 6.19 -3.02
CA SER A 92 -10.18 6.51 -2.27
C SER A 92 -9.40 5.26 -1.83
N TRP A 93 -10.08 4.26 -1.26
CA TRP A 93 -9.48 3.07 -0.66
C TRP A 93 -9.71 1.80 -1.47
N GLY A 94 -10.89 1.65 -2.07
CA GLY A 94 -11.27 0.45 -2.83
C GLY A 94 -10.60 0.29 -4.19
N ALA A 95 -10.02 1.35 -4.75
CA ALA A 95 -9.30 1.29 -6.03
C ALA A 95 -7.93 0.56 -5.93
N SER A 96 -7.48 0.24 -4.72
CA SER A 96 -6.15 -0.34 -4.42
C SER A 96 -6.15 -1.87 -4.34
N GLY A 97 -7.27 -2.53 -4.64
CA GLY A 97 -7.36 -3.99 -4.62
C GLY A 97 -6.61 -4.64 -5.78
N ARG A 98 -5.32 -4.92 -5.58
CA ARG A 98 -4.63 -6.04 -6.22
C ARG A 98 -4.14 -6.98 -5.12
#